data_AF-A0A3E0NX27-F1
#
_entry.id   AF-A0A3E0NX27-F1
#
_cell.length_a   1.000
_cell.length_b   1.000
_cell.length_c   1.000
_cell.angle_alpha   90.00
_cell.angle_beta   90.00
_cell.angle_gamma   90.00
#
_symmetry.space_group_name_H-M   'P 1'
#
loop_
_entity.id
_entity.type
_entity.pdbx_description
1 polymer ?
#
loop_
_entity_poly.entity_id
_entity_poly.type
_entity_poly.pdbx_seq_one_letter_code
_entity_poly.pdbx_strand_id
1 'polypeptide(L)' 'MRSEQLTEAQLESLVASVRPMLRYLGRLEKRMEAQGFPADDRLLRLVRETRQAAHDLALELHYLSCDGVGRPRRQPD' A
#
# COMPACT_ATOMS: atom_id res chain seq x y z
N MET A 1 -1.63 -15.31 -14.16
CA MET A 1 -0.47 -14.97 -13.30
C MET A 1 -0.96 -14.82 -11.87
N ARG A 2 -0.25 -15.38 -10.88
CA ARG A 2 -0.55 -15.20 -9.44
C ARG A 2 0.47 -14.23 -8.82
N SER A 3 0.14 -13.60 -7.69
CA SER A 3 1.07 -12.68 -6.98
C SER A 3 2.42 -13.32 -6.66
N GLU A 4 2.43 -14.63 -6.39
CA GLU A 4 3.62 -15.46 -6.15
C GLU A 4 4.57 -15.59 -7.35
N GLN A 5 4.12 -15.20 -8.55
CA GLN A 5 4.90 -15.26 -9.79
C GLN A 5 5.53 -13.91 -10.15
N LEU A 6 5.32 -12.87 -9.32
CA LEU A 6 5.95 -11.57 -9.52
C LEU A 6 7.45 -11.69 -9.25
N THR A 7 8.26 -11.12 -10.14
CA THR A 7 9.69 -10.97 -9.89
C THR A 7 9.95 -9.86 -8.87
N GLU A 8 11.11 -9.90 -8.22
CA GLU A 8 11.55 -8.84 -7.32
C GLU A 8 11.50 -7.46 -8.00
N ALA A 9 11.99 -7.35 -9.24
CA ALA A 9 11.92 -6.10 -10.01
C ALA A 9 10.48 -5.62 -10.26
N GLN A 10 9.52 -6.53 -10.47
CA GLN A 10 8.11 -6.17 -10.61
C GLN A 10 7.53 -5.68 -9.28
N LEU A 11 7.87 -6.35 -8.18
CA LEU A 11 7.44 -5.95 -6.84
C LEU A 11 8.00 -4.58 -6.45
N GLU A 12 9.29 -4.35 -6.69
CA GLU A 12 9.93 -3.05 -6.46
C GLU A 12 9.27 -1.93 -7.27
N SER A 13 8.97 -2.19 -8.55
CA SER A 13 8.28 -1.21 -9.42
C SER A 13 6.88 -0.86 -8.90
N LEU A 14 6.14 -1.85 -8.42
CA LEU A 14 4.81 -1.64 -7.81
C LEU A 14 4.93 -0.85 -6.51
N VAL A 15 5.86 -1.22 -5.62
CA VAL A 15 6.11 -0.51 -4.35
C VAL A 15 6.54 0.93 -4.60
N ALA A 16 7.41 1.17 -5.59
CA ALA A 16 7.86 2.51 -5.98
C ALA A 16 6.71 3.40 -6.46
N SER A 17 5.66 2.81 -7.04
CA SER A 17 4.46 3.53 -7.49
C SER A 17 3.47 3.79 -6.34
N VAL A 18 3.27 2.81 -5.45
CA VAL A 18 2.29 2.90 -4.36
C VAL A 18 2.75 3.83 -3.23
N ARG A 19 4.03 3.80 -2.85
CA ARG A 19 4.57 4.59 -1.73
C ARG A 19 4.35 6.11 -1.89
N PRO A 20 4.59 6.74 -3.06
CA PRO A 20 4.30 8.16 -3.26
C PRO A 20 2.81 8.51 -3.06
N MET A 21 1.90 7.66 -3.55
CA MET A 21 0.46 7.85 -3.37
C MET A 21 0.06 7.78 -1.89
N LEU A 22 0.55 6.76 -1.17
CA LEU A 22 0.31 6.62 0.28
C LEU A 22 0.81 7.86 1.05
N ARG A 23 2.01 8.36 0.70
CA ARG A 23 2.57 9.57 1.31
C ARG A 23 1.72 10.81 1.00
N TYR A 24 1.25 10.94 -0.23
CA TYR A 24 0.37 12.04 -0.63
C TYR A 24 -0.95 12.00 0.16
N LEU A 25 -1.61 10.85 0.20
CA LEU A 25 -2.87 10.66 0.93
C LEU A 25 -2.72 10.96 2.42
N GLY A 26 -1.62 10.53 3.06
CA GLY A 26 -1.35 10.86 4.46
C GLY A 26 -1.11 12.36 4.70
N ARG A 27 -0.51 13.09 3.74
CA ARG A 27 -0.39 14.55 3.85
C ARG A 27 -1.74 15.25 3.61
N LEU A 28 -2.55 14.74 2.69
CA LEU A 28 -3.87 15.28 2.39
C LEU A 28 -4.80 15.13 3.60
N GLU A 29 -4.87 13.93 4.19
CA GLU A 29 -5.64 13.67 5.41
C GLU A 29 -5.26 14.64 6.53
N LYS A 30 -3.97 14.74 6.87
CA LYS A 30 -3.48 15.66 7.91
C LYS A 30 -3.85 17.12 7.65
N ARG A 31 -3.84 17.55 6.39
CA ARG A 31 -4.25 18.92 6.03
C ARG A 31 -5.74 19.12 6.24
N MET A 32 -6.57 18.16 5.82
CA MET A 32 -8.02 18.24 6.01
C MET A 32 -8.38 18.28 7.49
N GLU A 33 -7.73 17.46 8.32
CA GLU A 33 -7.88 17.49 9.78
C GLU A 33 -7.46 18.85 10.37
N ALA A 34 -6.31 19.39 9.95
CA ALA A 34 -5.83 20.70 10.40
C ALA A 34 -6.72 21.87 9.96
N GLN A 35 -7.49 21.72 8.87
CA GLN A 35 -8.48 22.69 8.42
C GLN A 35 -9.85 22.51 9.09
N GLY A 36 -10.01 21.53 9.98
CA GLY A 36 -11.25 21.30 10.71
C GLY A 36 -12.34 20.62 9.87
N PHE A 37 -11.98 19.80 8.89
CA PHE A 37 -12.97 19.01 8.15
C PHE A 37 -13.75 18.11 9.14
N PRO A 38 -15.10 18.09 9.08
CA PRO A 38 -15.91 17.22 9.91
C PRO A 38 -15.58 15.74 9.68
N ALA A 39 -15.69 14.92 10.72
CA ALA A 39 -15.37 13.50 10.64
C ALA A 39 -16.29 12.71 9.68
N ASP A 40 -17.53 13.18 9.47
CA ASP A 40 -18.53 12.63 8.57
C ASP A 40 -18.44 13.17 7.13
N ASP A 41 -17.55 14.16 6.90
CA ASP A 41 -17.29 14.70 5.57
C ASP A 41 -16.93 13.58 4.60
N ARG A 42 -17.63 13.56 3.46
CA ARG A 42 -17.51 12.49 2.48
C ARG A 42 -16.12 12.42 1.87
N LEU A 43 -15.48 13.57 1.62
CA LEU A 43 -14.15 13.59 1.03
C LEU A 43 -13.10 13.09 2.03
N LEU A 44 -13.19 13.49 3.30
CA LEU A 44 -12.26 13.02 4.34
C LEU A 44 -12.37 11.50 4.52
N ARG A 45 -13.60 10.95 4.50
CA ARG A 45 -13.82 9.49 4.53
C ARG A 45 -13.18 8.78 3.33
N LEU A 46 -13.38 9.27 2.11
CA LEU A 46 -12.77 8.69 0.92
C LEU A 46 -11.23 8.75 0.97
N VAL A 47 -10.66 9.84 1.48
CA VAL A 47 -9.21 9.97 1.66
C VAL A 47 -8.69 8.93 2.66
N ARG A 48 -9.37 8.74 3.79
CA ARG A 48 -9.01 7.73 4.80
C ARG A 48 -9.10 6.31 4.26
N GLU A 49 -10.21 5.97 3.62
CA GLU A 49 -10.42 4.66 3.00
C GLU A 49 -9.36 4.36 1.94
N THR A 50 -9.07 5.34 1.07
CA THR A 50 -8.04 5.19 0.03
C THR A 50 -6.65 5.08 0.64
N ARG A 51 -6.35 5.85 1.69
CA ARG A 51 -5.06 5.77 2.39
C ARG A 51 -4.87 4.38 3.02
N GLN A 52 -5.90 3.84 3.64
CA GLN A 52 -5.87 2.51 4.25
C GLN A 52 -5.64 1.44 3.17
N ALA A 53 -6.41 1.46 2.07
CA ALA A 53 -6.24 0.51 0.97
C ALA A 53 -4.83 0.59 0.35
N ALA A 54 -4.28 1.80 0.17
CA ALA A 54 -2.92 1.98 -0.33
C ALA A 54 -1.86 1.49 0.66
N HIS A 55 -2.10 1.64 1.96
CA HIS A 55 -1.22 1.11 3.01
C HIS A 55 -1.22 -0.42 2.99
N ASP A 56 -2.39 -1.04 2.93
CA ASP A 56 -2.53 -2.50 2.92
C ASP A 56 -1.86 -3.09 1.67
N LEU A 57 -2.05 -2.47 0.51
CA LEU A 57 -1.35 -2.87 -0.72
C LEU A 57 0.17 -2.73 -0.58
N ALA A 58 0.66 -1.64 0.00
CA ALA A 58 2.11 -1.45 0.21
C ALA A 58 2.69 -2.52 1.14
N LEU A 59 1.94 -2.95 2.15
CA LEU A 59 2.33 -3.99 3.08
C LEU A 59 2.37 -5.37 2.40
N GLU A 60 1.35 -5.71 1.62
CA GLU A 60 1.31 -6.96 0.85
C GLU A 60 2.47 -7.05 -0.15
N LEU A 61 2.71 -5.98 -0.91
CA LEU A 61 3.85 -5.92 -1.83
C LEU A 61 5.20 -6.02 -1.10
N HIS A 62 5.30 -5.40 0.08
CA HIS A 62 6.49 -5.52 0.91
C HIS A 62 6.71 -6.97 1.37
N TYR A 63 5.68 -7.65 1.87
CA TYR A 63 5.80 -9.05 2.28
C TYR A 63 6.11 -9.99 1.11
N LEU A 64 5.57 -9.72 -0.08
CA LEU A 64 5.94 -10.46 -1.29
C LEU A 64 7.40 -10.22 -1.70
N SER A 65 7.95 -9.03 -1.43
CA SER A 65 9.37 -8.72 -1.72
C SER A 65 10.34 -9.28 -0.68
N CYS A 66 9.86 -9.60 0.53
CA CYS A 66 10.69 -10.21 1.56
C CYS A 66 10.80 -11.72 1.30
N ASP A 67 11.98 -12.18 0.89
CA ASP A 67 12.30 -13.59 0.75
C ASP A 67 12.18 -14.29 2.13
N GLY A 68 11.20 -15.19 2.29
CA GLY A 68 11.28 -16.28 3.28
C GLY A 68 10.93 -16.01 4.76
N VAL A 69 10.23 -14.94 5.14
CA VAL A 69 9.60 -14.90 6.47
C VAL A 69 8.18 -15.46 6.42
N GLY A 70 8.07 -16.79 6.31
CA GLY A 70 6.85 -17.55 6.62
C GLY A 70 6.31 -18.52 5.56
N ARG A 71 6.83 -18.52 4.32
CA ARG A 71 6.46 -19.52 3.30
C ARG A 71 7.69 -20.27 2.79
N PRO A 72 7.69 -21.62 2.81
CA PRO A 72 8.81 -22.39 2.28
C PRO A 72 8.97 -22.12 0.79
N ARG A 73 10.22 -21.87 0.36
CA ARG A 73 10.61 -21.84 -1.06
C ARG A 73 10.13 -23.13 -1.71
N ARG A 74 9.25 -23.03 -2.70
CA ARG A 74 8.84 -24.18 -3.50
C ARG A 74 10.03 -24.58 -4.37
N GLN A 75 10.64 -25.73 -4.10
CA GLN A 75 11.60 -26.35 -5.00
C GLN A 75 10.88 -26.74 -6.30
N PRO A 76 11.44 -26.41 -7.47
CA PRO A 76 11.00 -26.99 -8.73
C PRO A 76 11.52 -28.44 -8.84
N ASP A 77 10.64 -29.35 -9.25
CA ASP A 77 11.00 -30.71 -9.70
C ASP A 77 11.86 -30.67 -10.98
#